data_AF-A7KQR2-F1
#
_entry.id   AF-A7KQR2-F1
#
_cell.length_a   1.000
_cell.length_b   1.000
_cell.length_c   1.000
_cell.angle_alpha   90.00
_cell.angle_beta   90.00
_cell.angle_gamma   90.00
#
_symmetry.space_group_name_H-M   'P 1'
#
loop_
_entity.id
_entity.type
_entity.pdbx_description
1 polymer ?
#
loop_
_entity_poly.entity_id
_entity_poly.type
_entity_poly.pdbx_seq_one_letter_code
_entity_poly.pdbx_strand_id
1 'polypeptide(L)' 'HFNGMDVIKFQEPILPDSTITLTLEWRDDQQKLHFSYTSIDENDELHKHSSGKIKLGQPA' A
#
# COMPACT_ATOMS: atom_id res chain seq x y z
N HIS A 1 13.16 -8.05 9.01
CA HIS A 1 13.80 -8.25 7.70
C HIS A 1 12.74 -8.28 6.59
N PHE A 2 12.99 -7.81 5.35
CA PHE A 2 12.01 -7.94 4.24
C PHE A 2 12.16 -9.33 3.59
N ASN A 3 11.05 -10.08 3.48
CA ASN A 3 11.07 -11.47 2.99
C ASN A 3 10.37 -11.65 1.64
N GLY A 4 9.88 -10.57 1.03
CA GLY A 4 9.22 -10.61 -0.28
C GLY A 4 7.83 -9.97 -0.27
N MET A 5 7.21 -9.96 -1.44
CA MET A 5 5.86 -9.46 -1.68
C MET A 5 5.00 -10.60 -2.18
N ASP A 6 3.80 -10.73 -1.64
CA ASP A 6 2.82 -11.73 -2.10
C ASP A 6 2.09 -11.24 -3.34
N VAL A 7 1.61 -10.00 -3.27
CA VAL A 7 0.82 -9.39 -4.31
C VAL A 7 1.06 -7.89 -4.30
N ILE A 8 1.16 -7.32 -5.49
CA ILE A 8 1.06 -5.89 -5.73
C ILE A 8 0.07 -5.72 -6.88
N LYS A 9 -0.88 -4.81 -6.70
CA LYS A 9 -1.81 -4.38 -7.74
C LYS A 9 -1.57 -2.92 -8.02
N PHE A 10 -1.41 -2.59 -9.29
CA PHE A 10 -1.39 -1.22 -9.80
C PHE A 10 -2.69 -1.00 -10.54
N GLN A 11 -3.48 -0.03 -10.09
CA GLN A 11 -4.81 0.23 -10.58
C GLN A 11 -4.85 1.57 -11.33
N GLU A 12 -4.21 2.59 -10.76
CA GLU A 12 -4.13 3.93 -11.35
C GLU A 12 -2.70 4.50 -11.20
N PRO A 13 -2.20 5.25 -12.19
CA PRO A 13 -0.91 5.92 -12.07
C PRO A 13 -0.96 7.03 -11.01
N ILE A 14 0.14 7.24 -10.30
CA ILE A 14 0.36 8.43 -9.47
C ILE A 14 0.98 9.49 -10.37
N LEU A 15 0.30 10.64 -10.51
CA LEU A 15 0.81 11.75 -11.32
C LEU A 15 1.84 12.57 -10.51
N PRO A 16 2.74 13.30 -11.19
CA PRO A 16 3.60 14.27 -10.53
C PRO A 16 2.78 15.22 -9.63
N ASP A 17 3.38 15.62 -8.51
CA ASP A 17 2.80 16.57 -7.54
C ASP A 17 1.49 16.12 -6.87
N SER A 18 1.08 14.86 -7.05
CA SER A 18 -0.08 14.29 -6.37
C SER A 18 0.17 14.15 -4.87
N THR A 19 -0.80 14.57 -4.05
CA THR A 19 -0.79 14.27 -2.62
C THR A 19 -1.37 12.87 -2.38
N ILE A 20 -0.53 11.96 -1.87
CA ILE A 20 -0.88 10.56 -1.68
C ILE A 20 -0.90 10.21 -0.19
N THR A 21 -1.94 9.49 0.21
CA THR A 21 -2.05 8.82 1.51
C THR A 21 -1.51 7.40 1.40
N LEU A 22 -0.52 7.09 2.23
CA LEU A 22 -0.04 5.73 2.46
C LEU A 22 -0.67 5.18 3.73
N THR A 23 -1.48 4.14 3.59
CA THR A 23 -1.99 3.36 4.72
C THR A 23 -1.18 2.09 4.88
N LEU A 24 -0.66 1.88 6.09
CA LEU A 24 0.06 0.67 6.49
C LEU A 24 -0.73 -0.04 7.59
N GLU A 25 -0.92 -1.34 7.43
CA GLU A 25 -1.63 -2.16 8.41
C GLU A 25 -0.87 -3.47 8.63
N TRP A 26 -0.37 -3.67 9.85
CA TRP A 26 0.20 -4.96 10.25
C TRP A 26 -0.94 -5.93 10.59
N ARG A 27 -0.99 -7.04 9.86
CA ARG A 27 -1.92 -8.16 10.08
C ARG A 27 -1.15 -9.29 10.75
N ASP A 28 -1.17 -9.28 12.08
CA ASP A 28 -0.42 -10.24 12.91
C ASP A 28 -0.89 -11.69 12.71
N ASP A 29 -2.20 -11.88 12.51
CA ASP A 29 -2.84 -13.15 12.14
C ASP A 29 -2.25 -13.77 10.86
N GLN A 30 -1.78 -12.93 9.95
CA GLN A 30 -1.21 -13.32 8.66
C GLN A 30 0.31 -13.15 8.59
N GLN A 31 0.93 -12.53 9.61
CA GLN A 31 2.32 -12.07 9.61
C GLN A 31 2.67 -11.27 8.35
N LYS A 32 1.78 -10.35 7.97
CA LYS A 32 1.89 -9.56 6.74
C LYS A 32 1.65 -8.09 7.00
N LEU A 33 2.42 -7.26 6.30
CA LEU A 33 2.17 -5.83 6.20
C LEU A 33 1.33 -5.57 4.96
N HIS A 34 0.12 -5.08 5.15
CA HIS A 34 -0.71 -4.58 4.06
C HIS A 34 -0.37 -3.11 3.81
N PHE A 35 -0.29 -2.72 2.54
CA PHE A 35 -0.12 -1.32 2.15
C PHE A 35 -1.16 -0.91 1.12
N SER A 36 -1.55 0.37 1.13
CA SER A 36 -2.41 0.99 0.13
C SER A 36 -1.99 2.44 -0.09
N TYR A 37 -1.80 2.82 -1.34
CA TYR A 37 -1.59 4.19 -1.79
C TYR A 37 -2.88 4.71 -2.42
N THR A 38 -3.41 5.79 -1.88
CA THR A 38 -4.65 6.44 -2.34
C THR A 38 -4.48 7.95 -2.43
N SER A 39 -5.22 8.62 -3.29
CA SER A 39 -5.38 10.08 -3.28
C SER A 39 -6.85 10.44 -3.15
N ILE A 40 -7.12 11.71 -2.81
CA ILE A 40 -8.45 12.31 -2.89
C ILE A 40 -8.35 13.42 -3.94
N ASP A 41 -9.25 13.43 -4.92
CA ASP A 41 -9.28 14.46 -5.96
C ASP A 41 -10.03 15.72 -5.51
N GLU A 42 -10.21 16.67 -6.43
CA GLU A 42 -10.94 17.92 -6.16
C GLU A 42 -12.45 17.74 -5.92
N ASN A 43 -13.00 16.56 -6.24
CA ASN A 43 -14.40 16.19 -6.05
C ASN A 43 -14.61 15.33 -4.79
N ASP A 44 -13.60 15.24 -3.92
CA ASP A 44 -13.57 14.34 -2.76
C ASP A 44 -13.67 12.84 -3.12
N GLU A 45 -13.32 12.46 -4.35
CA GLU A 45 -13.31 11.05 -4.79
C GLU A 45 -12.01 10.35 -4.39
N LEU A 46 -12.14 9.15 -3.81
CA LEU A 46 -10.99 8.34 -3.38
C LEU A 46 -10.45 7.49 -4.54
N HIS A 47 -9.26 7.82 -5.00
CA HIS A 47 -8.54 7.05 -6.00
C HIS A 47 -7.59 6.05 -5.34
N LYS A 48 -7.55 4.81 -5.84
CA LYS A 48 -6.58 3.80 -5.40
C LYS A 48 -5.54 3.58 -6.48
N HIS A 49 -4.29 3.89 -6.16
CA HIS A 49 -3.19 3.78 -7.10
C HIS A 49 -2.52 2.41 -7.05
N SER A 50 -2.09 2.00 -5.86
CA SER A 50 -1.52 0.68 -5.67
C SER A 50 -1.79 0.13 -4.29
N SER A 51 -1.87 -1.18 -4.19
CA SER A 51 -2.01 -1.88 -2.91
C SER A 51 -1.36 -3.24 -2.97
N GLY A 52 -1.00 -3.77 -1.81
CA GLY A 52 -0.34 -5.05 -1.76
C GLY A 52 -0.10 -5.57 -0.35
N LYS A 53 0.56 -6.73 -0.31
CA LYS A 53 0.92 -7.43 0.92
C LYS A 53 2.40 -7.78 0.89
N ILE A 54 3.10 -7.36 1.92
CA ILE A 54 4.53 -7.60 2.14
C ILE A 54 4.68 -8.63 3.24
N LYS A 55 5.55 -9.62 3.00
CA LYS A 55 6.00 -10.55 4.03
C LYS A 55 7.20 -9.95 4.76
N LEU A 56 7.08 -9.79 6.07
CA LEU A 56 8.17 -9.36 6.92
C LEU A 56 8.69 -10.58 7.69
N GLY A 57 10.01 -10.75 7.72
CA GLY A 57 10.70 -11.70 8.58
C GLY A 57 11.04 -11.09 9.93
N GLN A 58 11.28 -11.95 10.93
CA GLN A 58 11.67 -11.53 12.27
C GLN A 58 12.91 -10.61 12.23
N PRO A 59 13.02 -9.65 13.16
CA PRO A 59 14.28 -8.96 13.42
C PRO A 59 15.34 -10.00 13.82
N ALA A 60 16.56 -9.86 13.29
CA ALA A 60 17.70 -10.69 13.68
C ALA A 60 18.20 -10.30 15.07
#